data_AF-A0A9N9N7T9-F1
#
_entry.id   AF-A0A9N9N7T9-F1
#
_cell.length_a   1.000
_cell.length_b   1.000
_cell.length_c   1.000
_cell.angle_alpha   90.00
_cell.angle_beta   90.00
_cell.angle_gamma   90.00
#
_symmetry.space_group_name_H-M   'P 1'
#
loop_
_entity.id
_entity.type
_entity.pdbx_description
1 polymer ?
#
loop_
_entity_poly.entity_id
_entity_poly.type
_entity_poly.pdbx_seq_one_letter_code
_entity_poly.pdbx_strand_id
1 'polypeptide(L)'
;RLHGDKESEFDAIIGWRSLEQDIKLFGSDNVLTALTPKLKDVDPDDSFSSVPYEKGFNFLYHIQKVIGGPEYFEPYMKAHVQEFAGKSITTDDWRKFLYSFVEKNFPEKKAALDSIKWDDWLHAPGMVLDLCNVE
;
A
#
# COMPACT_ATOMS: atom_id res chain seq x y z
N ARG A 1 16.10 8.83 -4.87
CA ARG A 1 17.44 9.23 -4.33
C ARG A 1 18.49 9.43 -5.42
N LEU A 2 18.77 8.43 -6.27
CA LEU A 2 19.80 8.56 -7.33
C LEU A 2 19.45 9.62 -8.39
N HIS A 3 18.17 9.74 -8.75
CA HIS A 3 17.68 10.64 -9.82
C HIS A 3 16.76 11.76 -9.30
N GLY A 4 16.65 11.93 -7.98
CA GLY A 4 15.77 12.91 -7.34
C GLY A 4 14.30 12.50 -7.28
N ASP A 5 13.45 13.40 -6.77
CA ASP A 5 12.05 13.12 -6.46
C ASP A 5 11.16 13.17 -7.71
N LYS A 6 11.47 14.04 -8.67
CA LYS A 6 10.72 14.17 -9.94
C LYS A 6 10.69 12.88 -10.75
N GLU A 7 11.80 12.14 -10.77
CA GLU A 7 11.85 10.83 -11.44
C GLU A 7 10.97 9.82 -10.70
N SER A 8 11.04 9.79 -9.37
CA SER A 8 10.20 8.90 -8.55
C SER A 8 8.70 9.20 -8.71
N GLU A 9 8.34 10.48 -8.85
CA GLU A 9 6.97 10.91 -9.13
C GLU A 9 6.54 10.49 -10.53
N PHE A 10 7.42 10.59 -11.53
CA PHE A 10 7.15 10.15 -12.89
C PHE A 10 6.91 8.64 -12.96
N ASP A 11 7.75 7.85 -12.29
CA ASP A 11 7.57 6.40 -12.17
C ASP A 11 6.24 6.05 -11.49
N ALA A 12 5.88 6.77 -10.42
CA ALA A 12 4.59 6.59 -9.74
C ALA A 12 3.39 6.90 -10.65
N ILE A 13 3.50 7.90 -11.54
CA ILE A 13 2.45 8.22 -12.53
C ILE A 13 2.33 7.11 -13.58
N ILE A 14 3.46 6.54 -14.03
CA ILE A 14 3.46 5.41 -14.96
C ILE A 14 2.77 4.20 -14.30
N GLY A 15 3.16 3.89 -13.07
CA GLY A 15 2.57 2.81 -12.28
C GLY A 15 1.06 2.98 -12.07
N TRP A 16 0.61 4.19 -11.76
CA TRP A 16 -0.82 4.51 -11.64
C TRP A 16 -1.61 4.23 -12.93
N ARG A 17 -1.05 4.55 -14.09
CA ARG A 17 -1.68 4.24 -15.39
C ARG A 17 -1.77 2.74 -15.64
N SER A 18 -0.73 1.98 -15.28
CA SER A 18 -0.75 0.51 -15.38
C SER A 18 -1.85 -0.09 -14.49
N LEU A 19 -1.98 0.40 -13.25
CA LEU A 19 -3.05 0.00 -12.33
C LEU A 19 -4.45 0.25 -12.92
N GLU A 20 -4.66 1.44 -13.50
CA GLU A 20 -5.93 1.80 -14.13
C GLU A 20 -6.27 0.89 -15.31
N GLN A 21 -5.28 0.51 -16.12
CA GLN A 21 -5.47 -0.39 -17.25
C GLN A 21 -5.85 -1.80 -16.81
N ASP A 22 -5.15 -2.35 -15.82
CA ASP A 22 -5.45 -3.70 -15.32
C ASP A 22 -6.81 -3.76 -14.62
N ILE A 23 -7.16 -2.76 -13.81
CA ILE A 23 -8.49 -2.70 -13.19
C ILE A 23 -9.60 -2.61 -14.23
N LYS A 24 -9.38 -1.87 -15.33
CA LYS A 24 -10.34 -1.86 -16.46
C LYS A 24 -10.45 -3.22 -17.13
N LEU A 25 -9.36 -3.98 -17.25
CA LEU A 25 -9.35 -5.31 -17.85
C LEU A 25 -10.09 -6.35 -16.97
N PHE A 26 -9.84 -6.35 -15.67
CA PHE A 26 -10.53 -7.24 -14.72
C PHE A 26 -11.99 -6.85 -14.48
N GLY A 27 -12.31 -5.55 -14.58
CA GLY A 27 -13.55 -4.95 -14.14
C GLY A 27 -13.41 -4.34 -12.73
N SER A 28 -13.97 -3.15 -12.53
CA SER A 28 -13.85 -2.37 -11.27
C SER A 28 -14.36 -3.10 -10.03
N ASP A 29 -15.33 -4.00 -10.21
CA ASP A 29 -15.99 -4.71 -9.12
C ASP A 29 -15.39 -6.11 -8.92
N ASN A 30 -14.37 -6.48 -9.69
CA ASN A 30 -13.74 -7.78 -9.62
C ASN A 30 -12.88 -7.89 -8.35
N VAL A 31 -13.16 -8.91 -7.54
CA VAL A 31 -12.49 -9.15 -6.26
C VAL A 31 -10.97 -9.33 -6.36
N LEU A 32 -10.46 -9.71 -7.55
CA LEU A 32 -9.02 -9.84 -7.80
C LEU A 32 -8.30 -8.49 -7.88
N THR A 33 -9.05 -7.38 -7.95
CA THR A 33 -8.51 -6.02 -7.90
C THR A 33 -8.37 -5.46 -6.47
N ALA A 34 -8.75 -6.23 -5.45
CA ALA A 34 -8.44 -5.91 -4.05
C ALA A 34 -6.97 -6.21 -3.73
N LEU A 35 -6.38 -5.51 -2.75
CA LEU A 35 -4.98 -5.75 -2.36
C LEU A 35 -4.81 -7.07 -1.60
N THR A 36 -5.86 -7.51 -0.90
CA THR A 36 -5.93 -8.81 -0.22
C THR A 36 -7.13 -9.60 -0.73
N PRO A 37 -7.05 -10.12 -1.98
CA PRO A 37 -8.15 -10.85 -2.59
C PRO A 37 -8.37 -12.18 -1.87
N LYS A 38 -9.61 -12.67 -1.86
CA LYS A 38 -9.92 -14.02 -1.41
C LYS A 38 -9.66 -14.99 -2.56
N LEU A 39 -8.53 -15.69 -2.50
CA LEU A 39 -8.07 -16.61 -3.55
C LEU A 39 -8.61 -18.05 -3.40
N LYS A 40 -9.59 -18.26 -2.52
CA LYS A 40 -10.17 -19.60 -2.37
C LYS A 40 -10.85 -19.98 -3.68
N ASP A 41 -10.47 -21.13 -4.24
CA ASP A 41 -11.00 -21.67 -5.50
C ASP A 41 -10.67 -20.80 -6.73
N VAL A 42 -9.64 -19.95 -6.65
CA VAL A 42 -9.08 -19.14 -7.75
C VAL A 42 -7.75 -19.74 -8.18
N ASP A 43 -7.53 -19.90 -9.49
CA ASP A 43 -6.21 -20.26 -10.01
C ASP A 43 -5.23 -19.10 -9.73
N PRO A 44 -4.08 -19.32 -9.07
CA PRO A 44 -3.11 -18.26 -8.83
C PRO A 44 -2.69 -17.50 -10.10
N ASP A 45 -2.66 -18.17 -11.26
CA ASP A 45 -2.32 -17.52 -12.53
C ASP A 45 -3.40 -16.51 -12.96
N ASP A 46 -4.66 -16.73 -12.61
CA ASP A 46 -5.78 -15.79 -12.87
C ASP A 46 -5.71 -14.54 -11.98
N SER A 47 -4.93 -14.58 -10.89
CA SER A 47 -4.74 -13.44 -9.98
C SER A 47 -3.54 -12.55 -10.34
N PHE A 48 -2.74 -12.95 -11.34
CA PHE A 48 -1.55 -12.21 -11.75
C PHE A 48 -1.95 -10.89 -12.44
N SER A 49 -1.47 -9.77 -11.89
CA SER A 49 -1.71 -8.42 -12.41
C SER A 49 -0.74 -7.41 -11.82
N SER A 50 -0.76 -6.18 -12.30
CA SER A 50 -0.06 -5.05 -11.66
C SER A 50 -0.74 -4.58 -10.37
N VAL A 51 -1.96 -5.04 -10.06
CA VAL A 51 -2.72 -4.60 -8.87
C VAL A 51 -1.92 -4.71 -7.57
N PRO A 52 -1.36 -5.88 -7.17
CA PRO A 52 -0.61 -5.98 -5.92
C PRO A 52 0.63 -5.08 -5.88
N TYR A 53 1.24 -4.80 -7.03
CA TYR A 53 2.41 -3.92 -7.14
C TYR A 53 2.02 -2.46 -6.98
N GLU A 54 1.09 -1.99 -7.81
CA GLU A 54 0.77 -0.58 -7.91
C GLU A 54 -0.16 -0.12 -6.80
N LYS A 55 -1.19 -0.91 -6.46
CA LYS A 55 -2.07 -0.60 -5.32
C LYS A 55 -1.32 -0.72 -4.00
N GLY A 56 -0.40 -1.69 -3.90
CA GLY A 56 0.51 -1.84 -2.76
C GLY A 56 1.45 -0.63 -2.60
N PHE A 57 2.12 -0.21 -3.68
CA PHE A 57 2.96 0.99 -3.69
C PHE A 57 2.17 2.24 -3.27
N ASN A 58 1.01 2.47 -3.90
CA ASN A 58 0.16 3.62 -3.60
C ASN A 58 -0.29 3.62 -2.14
N PHE A 59 -0.54 2.44 -1.55
CA PHE A 59 -0.92 2.35 -0.15
C PHE A 59 0.23 2.71 0.79
N LEU A 60 1.43 2.18 0.56
CA LEU A 60 2.62 2.52 1.35
C LEU A 60 2.96 4.01 1.21
N TYR A 61 2.82 4.57 0.01
CA TYR A 61 3.02 5.99 -0.24
C TYR A 61 1.97 6.86 0.47
N HIS A 62 0.71 6.45 0.49
CA HIS A 62 -0.35 7.10 1.26
C HIS A 62 -0.05 7.09 2.76
N ILE A 63 0.33 5.92 3.31
CA ILE A 63 0.74 5.79 4.72
C ILE A 63 1.89 6.75 5.02
N GLN A 64 2.93 6.79 4.18
CA GLN A 64 4.06 7.72 4.33
C GLN A 64 3.58 9.18 4.40
N LYS A 65 2.69 9.60 3.49
CA LYS A 65 2.12 10.96 3.49
C LYS A 65 1.33 11.24 4.77
N VAL A 66 0.45 10.32 5.18
CA VAL A 66 -0.41 10.47 6.36
C VAL A 66 0.41 10.62 7.64
N ILE A 67 1.45 9.81 7.82
CA ILE A 67 2.30 9.90 9.02
C ILE A 67 3.31 11.07 8.95
N GLY A 68 3.34 11.81 7.84
CA GLY A 68 4.04 13.08 7.73
C GLY A 68 5.36 13.05 6.97
N GLY A 69 5.67 12.00 6.22
CA GLY A 69 6.81 11.96 5.31
C GLY A 69 7.81 10.82 5.53
N PRO A 70 8.85 10.76 4.67
CA PRO A 70 9.87 9.72 4.71
C PRO A 70 10.66 9.68 6.03
N GLU A 71 10.79 10.80 6.74
CA GLU A 71 11.50 10.86 8.02
C GLU A 71 10.86 9.98 9.12
N TYR A 72 9.55 9.74 9.04
CA TYR A 72 8.83 8.84 9.95
C TYR A 72 8.69 7.43 9.37
N PHE A 73 8.56 7.31 8.04
CA PHE A 73 8.29 6.04 7.37
C PHE A 73 9.55 5.20 7.08
N GLU A 74 10.68 5.83 6.71
CA GLU A 74 11.91 5.09 6.42
C GLU A 74 12.49 4.34 7.65
N PRO A 75 12.49 4.91 8.88
CA PRO A 75 12.88 4.16 10.07
C PRO A 75 12.00 2.93 10.29
N TYR A 76 10.69 3.05 10.04
CA TYR A 76 9.76 1.92 10.08
C TYR A 76 10.14 0.85 9.06
N MET A 77 10.41 1.23 7.80
CA MET A 77 10.79 0.28 6.75
C MET A 77 12.03 -0.53 7.12
N LYS A 78 13.04 0.11 7.72
CA LYS A 78 14.23 -0.58 8.22
C LYS A 78 13.89 -1.53 9.37
N ALA A 79 13.09 -1.09 10.32
CA ALA A 79 12.68 -1.91 11.46
C ALA A 79 11.82 -3.11 11.02
N HIS A 80 10.97 -2.94 10.01
CA HIS A 80 10.12 -3.98 9.45
C HIS A 80 10.95 -5.12 8.85
N VAL A 81 11.93 -4.78 8.01
CA VAL A 81 12.84 -5.79 7.43
C VAL A 81 13.61 -6.52 8.52
N GLN A 82 14.06 -5.82 9.56
CA GLN A 82 14.78 -6.44 10.68
C GLN A 82 13.90 -7.36 11.53
N GLU A 83 12.68 -6.94 11.85
CA GLU A 83 11.73 -7.72 12.66
C GLU A 83 11.34 -9.03 11.96
N PHE A 84 11.13 -8.98 10.65
CA PHE A 84 10.60 -10.11 9.89
C PHE A 84 11.63 -10.85 9.02
N ALA A 85 12.92 -10.54 9.17
CA ALA A 85 13.99 -11.25 8.50
C ALA A 85 13.91 -12.77 8.78
N GLY A 86 13.82 -13.57 7.71
CA GLY A 86 13.71 -15.03 7.81
C GLY A 86 12.36 -15.56 8.31
N LYS A 87 11.33 -14.72 8.39
CA LYS A 87 9.97 -15.10 8.80
C LYS A 87 9.00 -14.98 7.62
N SER A 88 7.90 -15.71 7.67
CA SER A 88 6.72 -15.49 6.83
C SER A 88 5.67 -14.73 7.64
N ILE A 89 4.99 -13.78 7.01
CA ILE A 89 4.05 -12.88 7.69
C ILE A 89 2.75 -12.73 6.92
N THR A 90 1.71 -12.32 7.64
CA THR A 90 0.42 -11.91 7.07
C THR A 90 0.32 -10.37 7.00
N THR A 91 -0.68 -9.87 6.27
CA THR A 91 -1.02 -8.43 6.28
C THR A 91 -1.35 -7.92 7.68
N ASP A 92 -1.95 -8.76 8.53
CA ASP A 92 -2.24 -8.40 9.91
C ASP A 92 -0.97 -8.27 10.76
N ASP A 93 0.02 -9.13 10.55
CA ASP A 93 1.32 -9.02 11.23
C ASP A 93 2.04 -7.73 10.84
N TRP A 94 2.06 -7.40 9.54
CA TRP A 94 2.59 -6.14 9.03
C TRP A 94 1.89 -4.93 9.66
N ARG A 95 0.54 -4.91 9.64
CA ARG A 95 -0.25 -3.81 10.20
C ARG A 95 0.00 -3.65 11.70
N LYS A 96 -0.05 -4.74 12.47
CA LYS A 96 0.24 -4.71 13.92
C LYS A 96 1.62 -4.16 14.22
N PHE A 97 2.63 -4.56 13.44
CA PHE A 97 3.98 -4.06 13.63
C PHE A 97 4.12 -2.58 13.28
N LEU A 98 3.48 -2.11 12.20
CA LEU A 98 3.42 -0.68 11.87
C LEU A 98 2.85 0.15 13.02
N TYR A 99 1.70 -0.27 13.57
CA TYR A 99 1.08 0.40 14.71
C TYR A 99 2.00 0.40 15.94
N SER A 100 2.53 -0.75 16.32
CA SER A 100 3.46 -0.88 17.45
C SER A 100 4.70 0.01 17.28
N PHE A 101 5.25 0.07 16.06
CA PHE A 101 6.40 0.91 15.76
C PHE A 101 6.06 2.40 15.87
N VAL A 102 4.94 2.84 15.30
CA VAL A 102 4.50 4.24 15.35
C VAL A 102 4.17 4.66 16.78
N GLU A 103 3.42 3.86 17.54
CA GLU A 103 3.09 4.16 18.93
C GLU A 103 4.33 4.30 19.82
N LYS A 104 5.34 3.45 19.59
CA LYS A 104 6.57 3.45 20.38
C LYS A 104 7.51 4.62 20.04
N ASN A 105 7.66 4.94 18.77
CA ASN A 105 8.70 5.88 18.30
C ASN A 105 8.15 7.27 17.95
N PHE A 106 6.91 7.35 17.50
CA PHE A 106 6.24 8.55 16.99
C PHE A 106 4.78 8.61 17.46
N PRO A 107 4.51 8.61 18.79
CA PRO A 107 3.15 8.54 19.33
C PRO A 107 2.23 9.65 18.82
N GLU A 108 2.78 10.81 18.48
CA GLU A 108 2.05 11.93 17.87
C GLU A 108 1.50 11.63 16.48
N LYS A 109 2.01 10.61 15.78
CA LYS A 109 1.54 10.18 14.45
C LYS A 109 0.46 9.11 14.52
N LYS A 110 0.20 8.52 15.69
CA LYS A 110 -0.80 7.47 15.86
C LYS A 110 -2.19 7.94 15.40
N ALA A 111 -2.61 9.15 15.76
CA ALA A 111 -3.91 9.68 15.36
C ALA A 111 -4.04 9.84 13.83
N ALA A 112 -2.95 10.19 13.14
CA ALA A 112 -2.94 10.23 11.68
C ALA A 112 -3.04 8.81 11.10
N LEU A 113 -2.30 7.85 11.63
CA LEU A 113 -2.39 6.45 11.22
C LEU A 113 -3.80 5.85 11.44
N ASP A 114 -4.45 6.21 12.55
CA ASP A 114 -5.84 5.82 12.88
C ASP A 114 -6.87 6.38 11.87
N SER A 115 -6.55 7.46 11.15
CA SER A 115 -7.44 8.06 10.16
C SER A 115 -7.54 7.27 8.85
N ILE A 116 -6.63 6.31 8.63
CA ILE A 116 -6.60 5.49 7.42
C ILE A 116 -7.78 4.51 7.43
N LYS A 117 -8.57 4.52 6.35
CA LYS A 117 -9.63 3.54 6.10
C LYS A 117 -9.04 2.23 5.59
N TRP A 118 -8.52 1.41 6.51
CA TRP A 118 -7.80 0.17 6.17
C TRP A 118 -8.59 -0.80 5.29
N ASP A 119 -9.88 -0.99 5.55
CA ASP A 119 -10.70 -1.94 4.81
C ASP A 119 -10.90 -1.50 3.34
N ASP A 120 -11.00 -0.18 3.09
CA ASP A 120 -11.11 0.35 1.73
C ASP A 120 -9.82 0.09 0.93
N TRP A 121 -8.66 0.21 1.57
CA TRP A 121 -7.37 -0.07 0.92
C TRP A 121 -7.11 -1.57 0.71
N LEU A 122 -7.40 -2.38 1.72
CA LEU A 122 -7.05 -3.80 1.73
C LEU A 122 -8.07 -4.67 0.98
N HIS A 123 -9.36 -4.37 1.10
CA HIS A 123 -10.43 -5.29 0.71
C HIS A 123 -11.33 -4.75 -0.40
N ALA A 124 -11.41 -3.44 -0.62
CA ALA A 124 -12.26 -2.91 -1.69
C ALA A 124 -11.64 -3.19 -3.08
N PRO A 125 -12.45 -3.68 -4.06
CA PRO A 125 -12.02 -3.79 -5.44
C PRO A 125 -11.94 -2.42 -6.11
N GLY A 126 -11.35 -2.37 -7.28
CA GLY A 126 -11.28 -1.19 -8.12
C GLY A 126 -10.17 -0.20 -7.73
N MET A 127 -10.24 0.99 -8.33
CA MET A 127 -9.29 2.07 -8.07
C MET A 127 -9.43 2.57 -6.64
N VAL A 128 -8.32 3.03 -6.07
CA VAL A 128 -8.36 3.66 -4.76
C VAL A 128 -8.98 5.06 -4.89
N LEU A 129 -10.09 5.29 -4.18
CA LEU A 129 -10.96 6.45 -4.40
C LEU A 129 -10.35 7.82 -4.02
N ASP A 130 -9.21 7.88 -3.32
CA ASP A 130 -8.78 9.12 -2.63
C ASP A 130 -7.44 9.73 -3.08
N LEU A 131 -6.75 9.21 -4.10
CA LEU A 131 -5.47 9.82 -4.53
C LEU A 131 -5.61 10.95 -5.56
N CYS A 132 -6.78 11.12 -6.18
CA CYS A 132 -7.01 12.17 -7.20
C CYS A 132 -7.62 13.47 -6.67
N ASN A 133 -7.94 13.59 -5.38
CA ASN A 133 -8.45 14.84 -4.78
C ASN A 133 -7.32 15.62 -4.08
N VAL A 134 -6.24 15.88 -4.82
CA VAL A 134 -5.30 16.95 -4.46
C VAL A 134 -5.59 18.10 -5.40
N GLU A 135 -6.59 18.91 -5.03
CA GLU A 135 -6.77 20.27 -5.57
C GLU A 135 -5.76 21.23 -4.92
#